data_AF-A0A3S3QRF7-F1
#
_entry.id   AF-A0A3S3QRF7-F1
#
_cell.length_a   1.000
_cell.length_b   1.000
_cell.length_c   1.000
_cell.angle_alpha   90.00
_cell.angle_beta   90.00
_cell.angle_gamma   90.00
#
_symmetry.space_group_name_H-M   'P 1'
#
loop_
_entity.id
_entity.type
_entity.pdbx_description
1 polymer ?
#
loop_
_entity_poly.entity_id
_entity_poly.type
_entity_poly.pdbx_seq_one_letter_code
_entity_poly.pdbx_strand_id
1 'polypeptide(L)' 'MKKQHQFYLQPIPLELGNGQFMPMRVVGNINEAIDVWYDGSWMPDMAGQEYLALINAGAYSSSMASNHCMRGQFKEFLLT' A
#
# COMPACT_ATOMS: atom_id res chain seq x y z
N MET A 1 24.24 7.65 1.99
CA MET A 1 23.37 7.01 0.97
C MET A 1 22.59 5.90 1.65
N LYS A 2 21.40 6.18 2.18
CA LYS A 2 20.57 5.17 2.83
C LYS A 2 19.89 4.34 1.73
N LYS A 3 20.26 3.07 1.58
CA LYS A 3 19.48 2.10 0.82
C LYS A 3 18.12 1.98 1.49
N GLN A 4 17.12 2.68 0.95
CA GLN A 4 15.71 2.42 1.24
C GLN A 4 15.48 0.97 0.82
N HIS A 5 15.24 0.09 1.79
CA HIS A 5 14.87 -1.29 1.51
C HIS A 5 13.49 -1.22 0.86
N GLN A 6 13.47 -1.25 -0.48
CA GLN A 6 12.24 -1.24 -1.25
C GLN A 6 11.53 -2.56 -0.99
N PHE A 7 10.43 -2.52 -0.23
CA PHE A 7 9.53 -3.65 -0.09
C PHE A 7 9.10 -4.12 -1.49
N TYR A 8 9.05 -5.43 -1.72
CA TYR A 8 8.57 -6.00 -2.99
C TYR A 8 7.09 -5.67 -3.26
N LEU A 9 6.36 -5.29 -2.22
CA LEU A 9 4.99 -4.82 -2.28
C LEU A 9 4.94 -3.42 -2.90
N GLN A 10 4.28 -3.30 -4.05
CA GLN A 10 4.20 -2.06 -4.81
C GLN A 10 2.79 -1.47 -4.72
N PRO A 11 2.64 -0.23 -4.22
CA PRO A 11 1.37 0.44 -4.25
C PRO A 11 1.11 1.03 -5.64
N ILE A 12 -0.08 0.78 -6.18
CA ILE A 12 -0.52 1.29 -7.48
C ILE A 12 -1.91 1.93 -7.38
N PRO A 13 -2.15 3.05 -8.08
CA PRO A 13 -3.50 3.61 -8.21
C PRO A 13 -4.41 2.65 -8.98
N LEU A 14 -5.69 2.59 -8.63
CA LEU A 14 -6.69 1.86 -9.44
C LEU A 14 -7.10 2.68 -10.67
N GLU A 15 -7.09 3.99 -10.53
CA GLU A 15 -7.46 4.92 -11.59
C GLU A 15 -6.32 5.93 -11.79
N LEU A 16 -5.88 6.09 -13.04
CA LEU A 16 -4.81 7.03 -13.36
C LEU A 16 -5.30 8.49 -13.37
N GLY A 17 -6.58 8.70 -13.63
CA GLY A 17 -7.13 10.02 -13.95
C GLY A 17 -6.38 10.69 -15.11
N ASN A 18 -6.47 12.02 -15.16
CA ASN A 18 -5.77 12.86 -16.16
C ASN A 18 -4.71 13.77 -15.52
N GLY A 19 -4.41 13.55 -14.23
CA GLY A 19 -3.54 14.41 -13.43
C GLY A 19 -2.05 14.16 -13.69
N GLN A 20 -1.21 15.14 -13.32
CA GLN A 20 0.23 14.90 -13.27
C GLN A 20 0.58 13.95 -12.14
N PHE A 21 1.55 13.10 -12.43
CA PHE A 21 2.13 12.21 -11.45
C PHE A 21 3.03 13.00 -10.49
N MET A 22 3.01 12.65 -9.20
CA MET A 22 3.83 13.26 -8.17
C MET A 22 4.29 12.21 -7.15
N PRO A 23 5.44 12.42 -6.50
CA PRO A 23 5.88 11.52 -5.43
C PRO A 23 4.94 11.63 -4.23
N MET A 24 4.38 10.50 -3.82
CA MET A 24 3.51 10.35 -2.66
C MET A 24 4.08 9.35 -1.66
N ARG A 25 3.73 9.52 -0.39
CA ARG A 25 4.05 8.56 0.68
C ARG A 25 2.81 7.74 0.98
N VAL A 26 2.97 6.41 1.00
CA VAL A 26 1.92 5.48 1.38
C VAL A 26 2.18 5.05 2.82
N VAL A 27 1.22 5.38 3.68
CA VAL A 27 1.23 5.02 5.10
C VAL A 27 0.10 4.05 5.36
N GLY A 28 0.33 3.12 6.27
CA GLY A 28 -0.73 2.24 6.74
C GLY A 28 -1.57 2.90 7.83
N ASN A 29 -2.48 2.10 8.37
CA ASN A 29 -3.50 2.53 9.32
C ASN A 29 -3.28 1.95 10.73
N ILE A 30 -2.05 1.60 11.13
CA ILE A 30 -1.77 1.32 12.56
C ILE A 30 -1.40 2.60 13.29
N ASN A 31 -1.56 2.59 14.61
CA ASN A 31 -1.26 3.74 15.46
C ASN A 31 0.24 3.82 15.81
N GLU A 32 1.11 3.67 14.81
CA GLU A 32 2.55 3.75 14.98
C GLU A 32 3.17 4.59 13.85
N ALA A 33 4.04 5.53 14.23
CA ALA A 33 4.72 6.43 13.30
C ALA A 33 5.59 5.71 12.25
N ILE A 34 5.91 4.44 12.49
CA ILE A 34 6.72 3.60 11.60
C ILE A 34 5.90 2.85 10.55
N ASP A 35 4.57 2.98 10.52
CA ASP A 35 3.71 2.33 9.52
C ASP A 35 3.74 3.06 8.18
N VAL A 36 4.94 3.13 7.61
CA VAL A 36 5.20 3.72 6.30
C VAL A 36 5.54 2.57 5.36
N TRP A 37 4.66 2.29 4.42
CA TRP A 37 4.81 1.17 3.49
C TRP A 37 5.69 1.54 2.30
N TYR A 38 5.58 2.80 1.84
CA TYR A 38 6.34 3.28 0.70
C TYR A 38 6.57 4.79 0.81
N ASP A 39 7.79 5.23 0.49
CA ASP A 39 8.16 6.65 0.53
C ASP A 39 8.63 7.08 -0.85
N GLY A 40 7.85 7.95 -1.51
CA GLY A 40 8.13 8.41 -2.88
C GLY A 40 7.59 7.49 -3.97
N SER A 41 6.40 6.90 -3.79
CA SER A 41 5.70 6.23 -4.88
C SER A 41 5.18 7.26 -5.87
N TRP A 42 5.40 7.05 -7.16
CA TRP A 42 4.90 7.93 -8.21
C TRP A 42 3.43 7.60 -8.51
N MET A 43 2.53 8.53 -8.19
CA MET A 43 1.08 8.36 -8.33
C MET A 43 0.44 9.62 -8.92
N PRO A 44 -0.71 9.51 -9.59
CA PRO A 44 -1.53 10.67 -9.94
C PRO A 44 -2.11 11.31 -8.68
N ASP A 45 -2.83 12.43 -8.83
CA ASP A 45 -3.65 12.95 -7.73
C ASP A 45 -4.67 11.90 -7.27
N MET A 46 -4.55 11.48 -6.02
CA MET A 46 -5.40 10.47 -5.39
C MET A 46 -6.63 11.10 -4.71
N ALA A 47 -6.81 12.43 -4.79
CA ALA A 47 -7.99 13.10 -4.25
C ALA A 47 -9.29 12.51 -4.84
N GLY A 48 -10.16 11.99 -3.97
CA GLY A 48 -11.41 11.36 -4.37
C GLY A 48 -11.30 9.89 -4.79
N GLN A 49 -10.09 9.32 -4.83
CA GLN A 49 -9.92 7.87 -4.98
C GLN A 49 -10.01 7.19 -3.62
N GLU A 50 -10.91 6.21 -3.49
CA GLU A 50 -11.14 5.50 -2.22
C GLU A 50 -10.19 4.32 -2.01
N TYR A 51 -9.62 3.79 -3.10
CA TYR A 51 -8.89 2.53 -3.09
C TYR A 51 -7.49 2.67 -3.69
N LEU A 52 -6.56 1.93 -3.10
CA LEU A 52 -5.20 1.75 -3.57
C LEU A 52 -4.92 0.25 -3.63
N ALA A 53 -4.37 -0.24 -4.74
CA ALA A 53 -3.95 -1.64 -4.84
C ALA A 53 -2.52 -1.80 -4.37
N LEU A 54 -2.26 -2.90 -3.65
CA LEU A 54 -0.92 -3.36 -3.32
C LEU A 54 -0.66 -4.64 -4.11
N ILE A 55 0.19 -4.57 -5.12
CA ILE A 55 0.57 -5.74 -5.93
C ILE A 55 1.81 -6.42 -5.34
N ASN A 56 2.03 -7.67 -5.77
CA ASN A 56 3.09 -8.55 -5.25
C ASN A 56 2.93 -8.90 -3.76
N ALA A 57 1.70 -8.85 -3.24
CA ALA A 57 1.35 -9.20 -1.86
C ALA A 57 1.03 -10.71 -1.66
N GLY A 58 1.43 -11.58 -2.59
CA GLY A 58 1.07 -13.01 -2.55
C GLY A 58 1.96 -13.85 -1.65
N ALA A 59 3.21 -13.44 -1.42
CA ALA A 59 4.18 -14.21 -0.66
C ALA A 59 4.34 -13.64 0.76
N TYR A 60 4.15 -14.48 1.77
CA TYR A 60 4.33 -14.17 3.20
C TYR A 60 3.44 -13.06 3.79
N SER A 61 2.60 -12.39 3.00
CA SER A 61 1.76 -11.29 3.47
C SER A 61 0.68 -11.76 4.44
N SER A 62 -0.29 -12.56 3.98
CA SER A 62 -1.38 -13.04 4.85
C SER A 62 -0.87 -13.94 5.97
N SER A 63 0.09 -14.82 5.68
CA SER A 63 0.65 -15.78 6.67
C SER A 63 1.42 -15.13 7.82
N MET A 64 1.96 -13.92 7.62
CA MET A 64 2.70 -13.18 8.66
C MET A 64 1.90 -12.00 9.24
N ALA A 65 0.65 -11.80 8.80
CA ALA A 65 -0.18 -10.72 9.30
C ALA A 65 -0.58 -10.97 10.76
N SER A 66 -0.42 -9.94 11.59
CA SER A 66 -0.94 -9.92 12.96
C SER A 66 -2.20 -9.07 13.05
N ASN A 67 -3.05 -9.30 14.06
CA ASN A 67 -4.20 -8.45 14.35
C ASN A 67 -3.81 -7.21 15.18
N HIS A 68 -2.74 -6.53 14.75
CA HIS A 68 -2.26 -5.31 15.39
C HIS A 68 -3.31 -4.21 15.29
N CYS A 69 -3.51 -3.46 16.37
CA CYS A 69 -4.59 -2.48 16.55
C CYS A 69 -6.03 -3.04 16.40
N MET A 70 -6.24 -4.36 16.52
CA MET A 70 -7.58 -4.99 16.42
C MET A 70 -8.31 -4.67 15.10
N ARG A 71 -7.58 -4.50 14.00
CA ARG A 71 -8.14 -4.14 12.67
C ARG A 71 -9.00 -5.24 12.04
N GLY A 72 -8.99 -6.44 12.62
CA GLY A 72 -9.77 -7.58 12.13
C GLY A 72 -9.03 -8.38 11.07
N GLN A 73 -9.78 -9.17 10.31
CA GLN A 73 -9.25 -10.04 9.25
C GLN A 73 -9.53 -9.41 7.88
N PHE A 74 -8.60 -9.60 6.94
CA PHE A 74 -8.83 -9.30 5.53
C PHE A 74 -9.73 -10.38 4.90
N LYS A 75 -10.41 -10.03 3.82
CA LYS A 75 -11.18 -10.97 3.01
C LYS A 75 -10.33 -11.42 1.83
N GLU A 76 -10.30 -12.72 1.57
CA GLU A 76 -9.60 -13.30 0.43
C GLU A 76 -10.63 -13.83 -0.57
N PHE A 77 -10.42 -13.52 -1.84
CA PHE A 77 -11.28 -13.95 -2.93
C PHE A 77 -10.43 -14.61 -4.02
N LEU A 78 -10.87 -15.78 -4.48
CA LEU A 78 -10.33 -16.42 -5.68
C LEU A 78 -11.17 -15.97 -6.87
N LEU A 79 -10.54 -15.29 -7.82
CA LEU A 79 -11.17 -14.91 -9.09
C LEU A 79 -10.96 -16.05 -10.08
N THR A 80 -12.06 -16.55 -10.67
CA THR A 80 -12.06 -17.65 -11.65
C THR A 80 -12.47 -17.18 -13.02
#